data_AF-U9UQW0-F1
#
_entry.id   AF-U9UQW0-F1
#
_cell.length_a   1.000
_cell.length_b   1.000
_cell.length_c   1.000
_cell.angle_alpha   90.00
_cell.angle_beta   90.00
_cell.angle_gamma   90.00
#
_symmetry.space_group_name_H-M   'P 1'
#
loop_
_entity.id
_entity.type
_entity.pdbx_description
1 polymer ?
#
loop_
_entity_poly.entity_id
_entity_poly.type
_entity_poly.pdbx_seq_one_letter_code
_entity_poly.pdbx_strand_id
1 'polypeptide(L)'
;MLRQIDVAEQLGDRKVLSIEDIKILSELEYVSDFFWDKYKETPLSCVSSGMVDEKAVLVALVCLPKGTQVNLPGEFEGYRVLIDYGEIEPAHRKRHDELKPGISIGNVINPNSDQTFTLGPVFRTEQDENKRYILTVEHGVRNSNLVIQPGSSDQVCTH
;
A
#
# COMPACT_ATOMS: atom_id res chain seq x y z
N MET A 1 -10.67 13.44 -32.83
CA MET A 1 -11.51 12.75 -31.82
C MET A 1 -10.69 12.74 -30.54
N LEU A 2 -11.05 13.58 -29.56
CA LEU A 2 -10.34 13.61 -28.27
C LEU A 2 -10.65 12.30 -27.54
N ARG A 3 -9.65 11.46 -27.29
CA ARG A 3 -9.82 10.32 -26.38
C ARG A 3 -10.20 10.91 -25.03
N GLN A 4 -11.40 10.57 -24.55
CA GLN A 4 -11.77 10.79 -23.17
C GLN A 4 -10.72 10.04 -22.35
N ILE A 5 -9.87 10.77 -21.62
CA ILE A 5 -8.92 10.17 -20.69
C ILE A 5 -9.82 9.60 -19.60
N ASP A 6 -10.02 8.29 -19.62
CA ASP A 6 -10.75 7.61 -18.56
C ASP A 6 -9.93 7.81 -17.28
N VAL A 7 -10.57 8.30 -16.22
CA VAL A 7 -9.92 8.59 -14.94
C VAL A 7 -10.12 7.38 -14.04
N ALA A 8 -9.12 7.06 -13.22
CA ALA A 8 -9.24 5.96 -12.28
C ALA A 8 -10.45 6.13 -11.37
N GLU A 9 -11.24 5.08 -11.29
CA GLU A 9 -12.40 5.00 -10.41
C GLU A 9 -11.99 4.55 -9.01
N GLN A 10 -12.86 4.78 -8.04
CA GLN A 10 -12.61 4.40 -6.65
C GLN A 10 -12.83 2.90 -6.44
N LEU A 11 -11.92 2.23 -5.73
CA LEU A 11 -12.06 0.83 -5.32
C LEU A 11 -13.37 0.62 -4.54
N GLY A 12 -13.73 1.53 -3.63
CA GLY A 12 -14.95 1.43 -2.84
C GLY A 12 -14.93 0.22 -1.91
N ASP A 13 -16.05 -0.51 -1.81
CA ASP A 13 -16.18 -1.66 -0.91
C ASP A 13 -15.74 -2.98 -1.57
N ARG A 14 -15.13 -2.92 -2.77
CA ARG A 14 -14.68 -4.10 -3.50
C ARG A 14 -13.48 -4.74 -2.82
N LYS A 15 -13.48 -6.06 -2.79
CA LYS A 15 -12.39 -6.84 -2.20
C LYS A 15 -11.25 -6.99 -3.19
N VAL A 16 -10.04 -6.76 -2.71
CA VAL A 16 -8.80 -7.08 -3.41
C VAL A 16 -8.35 -8.47 -2.96
N LEU A 17 -8.27 -9.41 -3.89
CA LEU A 17 -7.80 -10.78 -3.65
C LEU A 17 -6.37 -10.95 -4.18
N SER A 18 -5.67 -11.97 -3.68
CA SER A 18 -4.34 -12.33 -4.18
C SER A 18 -4.38 -12.83 -5.63
N ILE A 19 -3.35 -12.48 -6.40
CA ILE A 19 -3.12 -13.03 -7.75
C ILE A 19 -2.38 -14.35 -7.59
N GLU A 20 -2.99 -15.45 -8.03
CA GLU A 20 -2.39 -16.80 -7.92
C GLU A 20 -1.48 -17.13 -9.12
N ASP A 21 -1.74 -16.53 -10.29
CA ASP A 21 -0.90 -16.73 -11.47
C ASP A 21 0.41 -15.93 -11.35
N ILE A 22 1.52 -16.65 -11.17
CA ILE A 22 2.85 -16.08 -10.98
C ILE A 22 3.27 -15.18 -12.15
N LYS A 23 2.88 -15.50 -13.39
CA LYS A 23 3.27 -14.69 -14.56
C LYS A 23 2.56 -13.34 -14.52
N ILE A 24 1.26 -13.35 -14.25
CA ILE A 24 0.46 -12.12 -14.12
C ILE A 24 0.97 -11.30 -12.93
N LEU A 25 1.29 -11.95 -11.80
CA LEU A 25 1.84 -11.29 -10.63
C LEU A 25 3.18 -10.59 -10.94
N SER A 26 4.13 -11.29 -11.56
CA SER A 26 5.42 -10.72 -11.94
C SER A 26 5.29 -9.56 -12.93
N GLU A 27 4.36 -9.66 -13.89
CA GLU A 27 4.09 -8.58 -14.83
C GLU A 27 3.50 -7.35 -14.12
N LEU A 28 2.50 -7.55 -13.26
CA LEU A 28 1.90 -6.46 -12.49
C LEU A 28 2.85 -5.83 -11.49
N GLU A 29 3.79 -6.58 -10.90
CA GLU A 29 4.85 -6.01 -10.07
C GLU A 29 5.71 -5.02 -10.89
N TYR A 30 6.13 -5.41 -12.09
CA TYR A 30 6.88 -4.52 -12.99
C TYR A 30 6.05 -3.28 -13.40
N VAL A 31 4.79 -3.48 -13.79
CA VAL A 31 3.89 -2.39 -14.16
C VAL A 31 3.63 -1.46 -12.98
N SER A 32 3.54 -1.98 -11.75
CA SER A 32 3.33 -1.17 -10.55
C SER A 32 4.52 -0.26 -10.24
N ASP A 33 5.75 -0.76 -10.42
CA ASP A 33 6.97 0.04 -10.24
C ASP A 33 7.04 1.16 -11.32
N PHE A 34 6.66 0.85 -12.56
CA PHE A 34 6.61 1.84 -13.64
C PHE A 34 5.50 2.89 -13.42
N PHE A 35 4.36 2.48 -12.89
CA PHE A 35 3.29 3.40 -12.48
C PHE A 35 3.77 4.34 -11.38
N TRP A 36 4.42 3.80 -10.34
CA TRP A 36 4.98 4.59 -9.24
C TRP A 36 5.95 5.65 -9.77
N ASP A 37 6.91 5.26 -10.62
CA ASP A 37 7.90 6.20 -11.13
C ASP A 37 7.30 7.36 -11.93
N LYS A 38 6.19 7.10 -12.62
CA LYS A 38 5.48 8.11 -13.41
C LYS A 38 4.58 9.02 -12.56
N TYR A 39 3.99 8.51 -11.49
CA TYR A 39 2.95 9.20 -10.73
C TYR A 39 3.30 9.51 -9.26
N LYS A 40 4.53 9.25 -8.79
CA LYS A 40 4.98 9.53 -7.42
C LYS A 40 4.92 11.01 -6.99
N GLU A 41 4.84 11.94 -7.94
CA GLU A 41 4.63 13.37 -7.67
C GLU A 41 3.15 13.74 -7.47
N THR A 42 2.24 12.80 -7.71
CA THR A 42 0.83 12.92 -7.32
C THR A 42 0.66 12.53 -5.84
N PRO A 43 -0.51 12.68 -5.22
CA PRO A 43 -0.77 12.26 -3.83
C PRO A 43 -0.71 10.73 -3.58
N LEU A 44 -0.10 9.99 -4.50
CA LEU A 44 0.09 8.55 -4.46
C LEU A 44 1.00 8.18 -3.28
N SER A 45 0.52 7.27 -2.44
CA SER A 45 1.25 6.79 -1.27
C SER A 45 1.85 5.41 -1.49
N CYS A 46 1.17 4.56 -2.24
CA CYS A 46 1.62 3.21 -2.60
C CYS A 46 0.90 2.75 -3.87
N VAL A 47 1.53 1.85 -4.63
CA VAL A 47 0.88 1.09 -5.69
C VAL A 47 0.97 -0.38 -5.32
N SER A 48 -0.16 -1.06 -5.35
CA SER A 48 -0.24 -2.50 -5.19
C SER A 48 -0.96 -3.12 -6.38
N SER A 49 -0.98 -4.44 -6.43
CA SER A 49 -1.70 -5.21 -7.43
C SER A 49 -2.61 -6.24 -6.75
N GLY A 50 -3.68 -6.61 -7.43
CA GLY A 50 -4.58 -7.63 -6.93
C GLY A 50 -5.67 -8.00 -7.92
N MET A 51 -6.50 -8.96 -7.53
CA MET A 51 -7.69 -9.35 -8.27
C MET A 51 -8.90 -8.62 -7.71
N VAL A 52 -9.60 -7.87 -8.58
CA VAL A 52 -10.86 -7.19 -8.27
C VAL A 52 -11.84 -7.53 -9.39
N ASP A 53 -13.06 -7.95 -9.03
CA ASP A 53 -14.10 -8.35 -9.99
C ASP A 53 -13.57 -9.38 -11.02
N GLU A 54 -12.80 -10.37 -10.56
CA GLU A 54 -12.16 -11.43 -11.36
C GLU A 54 -11.11 -10.94 -12.39
N LYS A 55 -10.67 -9.68 -12.29
CA LYS A 55 -9.63 -9.11 -13.15
C LYS A 55 -8.43 -8.64 -12.36
N ALA A 56 -7.26 -8.79 -12.94
CA ALA A 56 -6.03 -8.26 -12.38
C ALA A 56 -5.99 -6.74 -12.58
N VAL A 57 -5.69 -6.01 -11.52
CA VAL A 57 -5.73 -4.53 -11.50
C VAL A 57 -4.54 -3.96 -10.74
N LEU A 58 -4.24 -2.69 -11.03
CA LEU A 58 -3.42 -1.84 -10.17
C LEU A 58 -4.32 -1.15 -9.15
N VAL A 59 -3.89 -1.12 -7.89
CA VAL A 59 -4.56 -0.39 -6.81
C VAL A 59 -3.60 0.71 -6.35
N ALA A 60 -3.96 1.95 -6.66
CA ALA A 60 -3.27 3.15 -6.25
C ALA A 60 -3.83 3.62 -4.91
N LEU A 61 -3.01 3.55 -3.85
CA LEU A 61 -3.39 4.02 -2.52
C LEU A 61 -3.04 5.49 -2.38
N VAL A 62 -3.98 6.27 -1.89
CA VAL A 62 -3.87 7.74 -1.79
C VAL A 62 -4.23 8.17 -0.38
N CYS A 63 -3.28 8.81 0.31
CA CYS A 63 -3.48 9.34 1.66
C CYS A 63 -4.20 10.71 1.62
N LEU A 64 -5.43 10.71 1.09
CA LEU A 64 -6.32 11.85 1.01
C LEU A 64 -7.72 11.47 1.51
N PRO A 65 -8.57 12.43 1.92
CA PRO A 65 -9.94 12.14 2.29
C PRO A 65 -10.69 11.41 1.17
N LYS A 66 -11.48 10.38 1.54
CA LYS A 66 -12.30 9.61 0.59
C LYS A 66 -13.16 10.56 -0.24
N GLY A 67 -13.13 10.38 -1.57
CA GLY A 67 -13.85 11.28 -2.49
C GLY A 67 -13.00 12.40 -3.10
N THR A 68 -11.79 12.64 -2.60
CA THR A 68 -10.92 13.68 -3.16
C THR A 68 -10.53 13.33 -4.58
N GLN A 69 -10.76 14.23 -5.54
CA GLN A 69 -10.40 13.95 -6.94
C GLN A 69 -8.88 13.81 -7.11
N VAL A 70 -8.44 12.72 -7.75
CA VAL A 70 -7.04 12.48 -8.10
C VAL A 70 -6.95 12.20 -9.58
N ASN A 71 -6.03 12.87 -10.27
CA ASN A 71 -5.84 12.74 -11.71
C ASN A 71 -4.92 11.55 -12.05
N LEU A 72 -5.39 10.33 -11.76
CA LEU A 72 -4.75 9.09 -12.20
C LEU A 72 -5.49 8.51 -13.41
N PRO A 73 -4.79 7.86 -14.36
CA PRO A 73 -5.44 7.25 -15.52
C PRO A 73 -6.26 6.03 -15.10
N GLY A 74 -7.39 5.77 -15.74
CA GLY A 74 -8.22 4.58 -15.48
C GLY A 74 -7.62 3.27 -15.99
N GLU A 75 -6.64 3.35 -16.89
CA GLU A 75 -5.87 2.22 -17.40
C GLU A 75 -4.39 2.60 -17.54
N PHE A 76 -3.50 1.66 -17.25
CA PHE A 76 -2.07 1.80 -17.43
C PHE A 76 -1.46 0.47 -17.87
N GLU A 77 -0.72 0.49 -18.99
CA GLU A 77 -0.10 -0.71 -19.58
C GLU A 77 -1.08 -1.90 -19.75
N GLY A 78 -2.35 -1.63 -20.10
CA GLY A 78 -3.38 -2.66 -20.28
C GLY A 78 -4.11 -3.08 -19.01
N TYR A 79 -3.72 -2.57 -17.84
CA TYR A 79 -4.34 -2.88 -16.55
C TYR A 79 -5.21 -1.73 -16.07
N ARG A 80 -6.41 -2.06 -15.59
CA ARG A 80 -7.29 -1.10 -14.91
C ARG A 80 -6.62 -0.59 -13.64
N VAL A 81 -6.76 0.70 -13.38
CA VAL A 81 -6.26 1.37 -12.18
C VAL A 81 -7.46 1.73 -11.30
N LEU A 82 -7.40 1.33 -10.03
CA LEU A 82 -8.39 1.65 -9.02
C LEU A 82 -7.76 2.52 -7.93
N ILE A 83 -8.51 3.48 -7.40
CA ILE A 83 -8.07 4.35 -6.33
C ILE A 83 -8.62 3.87 -5.00
N ASP A 84 -7.73 3.58 -4.05
CA ASP A 84 -8.11 3.36 -2.66
C ASP A 84 -7.72 4.55 -1.79
N TYR A 85 -8.65 4.99 -0.94
CA TYR A 85 -8.49 6.17 -0.09
C TYR A 85 -8.46 5.76 1.37
N GLY A 86 -7.54 6.33 2.13
CA GLY A 86 -7.54 6.22 3.58
C GLY A 86 -6.16 5.94 4.16
N GLU A 87 -6.19 5.50 5.41
CA GLU A 87 -4.99 5.10 6.14
C GLU A 87 -4.62 3.65 5.77
N ILE A 88 -3.33 3.40 5.55
CA ILE A 88 -2.83 2.08 5.21
C ILE A 88 -2.66 1.28 6.51
N GLU A 89 -3.52 0.30 6.75
CA GLU A 89 -3.31 -0.66 7.83
C GLU A 89 -2.33 -1.77 7.38
N PRO A 90 -1.21 -1.99 8.07
CA PRO A 90 -0.33 -3.10 7.78
C PRO A 90 -1.02 -4.40 8.18
N ALA A 91 -0.95 -5.36 7.28
CA ALA A 91 -1.31 -6.71 7.57
C ALA A 91 -0.32 -7.31 8.60
N HIS A 92 -0.72 -7.31 9.87
CA HIS A 92 -0.05 -8.05 10.92
C HIS A 92 -0.50 -9.52 10.86
N ARG A 93 0.43 -10.46 11.05
CA ARG A 93 0.05 -11.86 11.23
C ARG A 93 -0.84 -11.94 12.47
N LYS A 94 -1.91 -12.77 12.43
CA LYS A 94 -2.86 -13.07 13.55
C LYS A 94 -2.24 -13.47 14.90
N ARG A 95 -0.91 -13.48 15.03
CA ARG A 95 -0.16 -13.86 16.24
C ARG A 95 0.49 -12.68 16.95
N HIS A 96 0.42 -11.47 16.39
CA HIS A 96 1.02 -10.27 16.95
C HIS A 96 0.08 -9.08 16.80
N ASP A 97 -0.76 -8.88 17.83
CA ASP A 97 -1.64 -7.71 17.93
C ASP A 97 -0.84 -6.42 18.19
N GLU A 98 0.40 -6.56 18.65
CA GLU A 98 1.33 -5.46 18.91
C GLU A 98 2.56 -5.56 18.00
N LEU A 99 2.85 -4.48 17.26
CA LEU A 99 4.11 -4.33 16.53
C LEU A 99 5.26 -4.12 17.53
N LYS A 100 6.14 -5.12 17.63
CA LYS A 100 7.34 -5.08 18.48
C LYS A 100 8.60 -5.15 17.62
N PRO A 101 9.67 -4.46 18.04
CA PRO A 101 10.99 -4.67 17.45
C PRO A 101 11.36 -6.15 17.46
N GLY A 102 12.01 -6.63 16.40
CA GLY A 102 12.39 -8.03 16.26
C GLY A 102 11.36 -8.95 15.62
N ILE A 103 10.12 -8.49 15.40
CA ILE A 103 9.12 -9.28 14.65
C ILE A 103 9.44 -9.22 13.16
N SER A 104 9.37 -10.38 12.49
CA SER A 104 9.44 -10.47 11.04
C SER A 104 8.13 -9.98 10.41
N ILE A 105 8.22 -8.90 9.65
CA ILE A 105 7.20 -8.43 8.72
C ILE A 105 7.56 -8.91 7.31
N GLY A 106 6.58 -9.18 6.46
CA GLY A 106 6.83 -9.65 5.10
C GLY A 106 5.72 -9.20 4.17
N ASN A 107 5.98 -9.28 2.87
CA ASN A 107 5.01 -8.88 1.87
C ASN A 107 3.81 -9.85 1.88
N VAL A 108 2.63 -9.36 2.28
CA VAL A 108 1.40 -10.17 2.35
C VAL A 108 0.83 -10.47 0.96
N ILE A 109 1.20 -9.68 -0.05
CA ILE A 109 0.73 -9.85 -1.43
C ILE A 109 1.39 -11.08 -2.09
N ASN A 110 2.63 -11.42 -1.70
CA ASN A 110 3.33 -12.60 -2.18
C ASN A 110 3.75 -13.49 -1.00
N PRO A 111 2.88 -14.41 -0.55
CA PRO A 111 3.16 -15.31 0.58
C PRO A 111 4.32 -16.30 0.30
N ASN A 112 4.76 -16.42 -0.96
CA ASN A 112 5.93 -17.20 -1.38
C ASN A 112 7.18 -16.34 -1.55
N SER A 113 7.12 -15.04 -1.26
CA SER A 113 8.33 -14.21 -1.20
C SER A 113 9.07 -14.50 0.10
N ASP A 114 10.32 -14.95 -0.01
CA ASP A 114 11.25 -15.07 1.12
C ASP A 114 11.69 -13.71 1.69
N GLN A 115 11.03 -12.63 1.28
CA GLN A 115 11.30 -11.27 1.71
C GLN A 115 10.59 -10.98 3.03
N THR A 116 11.23 -11.44 4.11
CA THR A 116 10.89 -11.05 5.48
C THR A 116 11.92 -10.05 6.00
N PHE A 117 11.44 -8.93 6.54
CA PHE A 117 12.23 -7.90 7.18
C PHE A 117 11.96 -7.90 8.67
N THR A 118 12.99 -7.62 9.47
CA THR A 118 12.84 -7.50 10.92
C THR A 118 12.48 -6.06 11.26
N LEU A 119 11.39 -5.85 12.00
CA LEU A 119 11.05 -4.53 12.54
C LEU A 119 12.19 -4.03 13.43
N GLY A 120 12.70 -2.84 13.13
CA GLY A 120 13.64 -2.14 13.99
C GLY A 120 12.96 -1.53 15.22
N PRO A 121 13.72 -0.75 16.01
CA PRO A 121 13.19 -0.13 17.22
C PRO A 121 12.05 0.85 16.92
N VAL A 122 11.05 0.84 17.80
CA VAL A 122 9.97 1.84 17.82
C VAL A 122 10.50 3.08 18.52
N PHE A 123 10.29 4.26 17.94
CA PHE A 123 10.68 5.53 18.55
C PHE A 123 9.59 6.58 18.39
N ARG A 124 9.69 7.65 19.18
CA ARG A 124 8.84 8.84 19.11
C ARG A 124 9.72 10.05 18.80
N THR A 125 9.17 11.04 18.12
CA THR A 125 9.86 12.31 17.90
C THR A 125 9.26 13.36 18.82
N GLU A 126 10.06 14.33 19.25
CA GLU A 126 9.59 15.44 20.10
C GLU A 126 8.57 16.35 19.38
N GLN A 127 8.54 16.28 18.04
CA GLN A 127 7.62 17.07 17.21
C GLN A 127 6.20 16.50 17.16
N ASP A 128 6.03 15.21 17.46
CA ASP A 128 4.72 14.54 17.43
C ASP A 128 4.69 13.37 18.42
N GLU A 129 4.45 13.68 19.70
CA GLU A 129 4.49 12.71 20.81
C GLU A 129 3.41 11.61 20.71
N ASN A 130 2.37 11.86 19.91
CA ASN A 130 1.28 10.92 19.67
C ASN A 130 1.59 9.92 18.56
N LYS A 131 2.63 10.17 17.76
CA LYS A 131 3.06 9.27 16.69
C LYS A 131 4.17 8.34 17.15
N ARG A 132 4.07 7.10 16.71
CA ARG A 132 5.11 6.09 16.85
C ARG A 132 5.68 5.78 15.47
N TYR A 133 7.00 5.75 15.38
CA TYR A 133 7.74 5.46 14.16
C TYR A 133 8.46 4.14 14.32
N ILE A 134 8.62 3.40 13.24
CA ILE A 134 9.42 2.16 13.23
C ILE A 134 10.56 2.34 12.24
N LEU A 135 11.79 2.09 12.69
CA LEU A 135 12.91 1.95 11.77
C LEU A 135 12.82 0.60 11.06
N THR A 136 13.05 0.61 9.76
CA THR A 136 13.19 -0.60 8.96
C THR A 136 14.30 -0.37 7.92
N VAL A 137 14.79 -1.44 7.32
CA VAL A 137 15.78 -1.35 6.25
C VAL A 137 15.14 -0.75 5.01
N GLU A 138 15.86 0.14 4.30
CA GLU A 138 15.36 0.86 3.12
C GLU A 138 14.80 -0.09 2.05
N HIS A 139 15.52 -1.18 1.77
CA HIS A 139 15.06 -2.21 0.82
C HIS A 139 13.83 -3.00 1.30
N GLY A 140 13.45 -2.87 2.57
CA GLY A 140 12.23 -3.44 3.15
C GLY A 140 10.98 -2.59 2.91
N VAL A 141 11.15 -1.37 2.41
CA VAL A 141 10.08 -0.45 2.02
C VAL A 141 10.41 -0.03 0.59
N ARG A 142 9.91 -0.76 -0.42
CA ARG A 142 10.14 -0.45 -1.85
C ARG A 142 10.10 1.07 -2.06
N ASN A 143 11.23 1.66 -2.47
CA ASN A 143 11.49 3.09 -2.74
C ASN A 143 10.34 4.05 -2.40
N SER A 144 10.09 4.25 -1.11
CA SER A 144 9.09 5.19 -0.63
C SER A 144 9.76 6.19 0.34
N ASN A 145 9.56 7.48 0.09
CA ASN A 145 9.90 8.55 1.03
C ASN A 145 8.82 8.73 2.11
N LEU A 146 7.85 7.82 2.18
CA LEU A 146 6.67 7.92 3.03
C LEU A 146 6.82 7.03 4.28
N VAL A 147 6.57 7.64 5.43
CA VAL A 147 6.32 6.91 6.68
C VAL A 147 4.91 6.33 6.58
N ILE A 148 4.81 5.02 6.35
CA ILE A 148 3.53 4.30 6.42
C ILE A 148 3.19 4.11 7.89
N GLN A 149 2.14 4.77 8.37
CA GLN A 149 1.64 4.60 9.74
C GLN A 149 0.66 3.43 9.82
N PRO A 150 0.94 2.42 10.66
CA PRO A 150 -0.07 1.46 11.08
C PRO A 150 -1.16 2.09 11.95
N GLY A 151 -2.43 2.02 11.52
CA GLY A 151 -3.57 2.09 12.45
C GLY A 151 -3.68 0.80 13.28
N SER A 152 -4.22 0.77 14.50
CA SER A 152 -5.17 1.69 15.14
C SER A 152 -4.60 2.51 16.31
N SER A 153 -5.01 3.78 16.38
CA SER A 153 -5.15 4.47 17.66
C SER A 153 -6.47 4.05 18.27
N ASP A 154 -6.46 3.22 19.32
CA ASP A 154 -7.47 3.31 20.37
C ASP A 154 -6.92 2.84 21.74
N GLN A 155 -6.98 3.79 22.67
CA GLN A 155 -7.01 3.69 24.14
C GLN A 155 -5.88 2.93 24.86
N VAL A 156 -4.90 3.69 25.37
CA VAL A 156 -4.24 3.29 26.62
C VAL A 156 -5.17 3.67 27.77
N CYS A 157 -5.95 2.68 28.22
CA CYS A 157 -6.51 2.70 29.56
C CYS A 157 -5.39 2.86 30.59
N THR A 158 -5.52 3.88 31.43
CA THR A 158 -4.72 4.02 32.65
C THR A 158 -5.23 3.04 33.69
N HIS A 159 -4.36 2.15 34.16
CA HIS A 159 -4.46 1.46 35.44
C HIS A 159 -3.07 1.30 36.06
#